data_AF-A0A364L4I0-F1
#
_entry.id   AF-A0A364L4I0-F1
#
_cell.length_a   1.000
_cell.length_b   1.000
_cell.length_c   1.000
_cell.angle_alpha   90.00
_cell.angle_beta   90.00
_cell.angle_gamma   90.00
#
_symmetry.space_group_name_H-M   'P 1'
#
loop_
_entity.id
_entity.type
_entity.pdbx_description
1 polymer ?
#
loop_
_entity_poly.entity_id
_entity_poly.type
_entity_poly.pdbx_seq_one_letter_code
_entity_poly.pdbx_strand_id
1 'polypeptide(L)'
;MASESDDPLIKALPPATDYLTYLTLLEYQLTPARLPTLHRLLQDEVLTTNIGWDLVQILLPMLPQSQDCLQDVAHLGNPREVILRVSDSLMKLEPGDDDESEDESSEQALETTEVPRHVMQFNCLVAMLSVLHRRIKTQYPSRFIATSLQAALEAYSSMPTNETTNAILEFLRDLSPSKRPTLPPRGTSSSSAVRVSQASAPDPEAVYDEPTASVDTAVQQKLVQFGLIEVLKTYMLSLTTPDKSGLWFALRLLEKSDQRGKSSTDQNSRIRMYTEDEQLKERDLIVGRICALSRDIGIKDEDLLAIVSTPAESHPPPLDFEEAPKSVKEIPLERHGALLLLAARSSAATLFEGAETARIPIYPTMEVILSNFVGNGITDEAPDEQAQALHDALLALTIISSQKEVETPADDQQFQTLVLALTRCSCRQTYNGLRNIPADIIQKDELSYARESAVGWLKDEILTPAKTHEENDNIFSDPQQFSKISASLYNASVFRSLDMSTGIVISWIRFSQSLAPYLHAALNLYYVIISSAQLRKLLKIENEYPSFRKNFLEPLKLTCRTFEEDLVQNGGDGRIEAVVGEDMCKIGMAQSVGLLFHVIEQVDEKLNEIFRDGGDEAVKA
;
A
#
# COMPACT_ATOMS: atom_id res chain seq x y z
N MET A 1 22.35 -25.45 -50.22
CA MET A 1 23.21 -25.02 -49.10
C MET A 1 24.13 -23.95 -49.63
N ALA A 2 23.82 -22.68 -49.39
CA ALA A 2 24.75 -21.60 -49.71
C ALA A 2 25.94 -21.70 -48.75
N SER A 3 27.15 -21.50 -49.25
CA SER A 3 28.35 -21.48 -48.41
C SER A 3 28.24 -20.37 -47.36
N GLU A 4 28.71 -20.55 -46.13
CA GLU A 4 28.71 -19.46 -45.11
C GLU A 4 29.41 -18.20 -45.63
N SER A 5 30.36 -18.34 -46.56
CA SER A 5 31.03 -17.22 -47.24
C SER A 5 30.13 -16.41 -48.18
N ASP A 6 28.93 -16.87 -48.51
CA ASP A 6 27.99 -16.17 -49.37
C ASP A 6 26.97 -15.30 -48.63
N ASP A 7 26.94 -15.34 -47.29
CA ASP A 7 26.00 -14.57 -46.47
C ASP A 7 26.18 -13.05 -46.71
N PRO A 8 25.10 -12.30 -46.98
CA PRO A 8 25.17 -10.86 -47.19
C PRO A 8 25.79 -10.09 -46.01
N LEU A 9 25.61 -10.58 -44.77
CA LEU A 9 26.22 -9.96 -43.59
C LEU A 9 27.75 -10.06 -43.63
N ILE A 10 28.29 -11.21 -44.06
CA ILE A 10 29.74 -11.42 -44.12
C ILE A 10 30.37 -10.64 -45.28
N LYS A 11 29.70 -10.60 -46.44
CA LYS A 11 30.20 -9.89 -47.63
C LYS A 11 30.29 -8.38 -47.45
N ALA A 12 29.41 -7.82 -46.63
CA ALA A 12 29.34 -6.38 -46.38
C ALA A 12 30.21 -5.91 -45.21
N LEU A 13 30.91 -6.81 -44.50
CA LEU A 13 31.73 -6.44 -43.35
C LEU A 13 32.75 -5.35 -43.67
N PRO A 14 32.92 -4.33 -42.80
CA PRO A 14 34.02 -3.37 -42.91
C PRO A 14 35.38 -4.07 -42.99
N PRO A 15 36.31 -3.63 -43.86
CA PRO A 15 36.28 -2.39 -44.64
C PRO A 15 35.59 -2.49 -46.02
N ALA A 16 34.88 -3.58 -46.35
CA ALA A 16 34.22 -3.72 -47.64
C ALA A 16 33.08 -2.70 -47.84
N THR A 17 32.41 -2.33 -46.73
CA THR A 17 31.51 -1.18 -46.65
C THR A 17 31.88 -0.32 -45.43
N ASP A 18 31.39 0.91 -45.36
CA ASP A 18 31.47 1.73 -44.15
C ASP A 18 30.44 1.27 -43.10
N TYR A 19 30.66 1.64 -41.83
CA TYR A 19 29.83 1.19 -40.71
C TYR A 19 28.34 1.58 -40.84
N LEU A 20 28.04 2.75 -41.41
CA LEU A 20 26.65 3.19 -41.59
C LEU A 20 25.95 2.34 -42.65
N THR A 21 26.61 2.12 -43.79
CA THR A 21 26.10 1.22 -44.84
C THR A 21 25.89 -0.20 -44.31
N TYR A 22 26.81 -0.69 -43.46
CA TYR A 22 26.69 -2.00 -42.82
C TYR A 22 25.49 -2.07 -41.87
N LEU A 23 25.26 -1.04 -41.06
CA LEU A 23 24.09 -0.94 -40.17
C LEU A 23 22.77 -0.92 -40.95
N THR A 24 22.68 -0.13 -42.03
CA THR A 24 21.50 -0.13 -42.89
C THR A 24 21.25 -1.51 -43.50
N LEU A 25 22.30 -2.22 -43.92
CA LEU A 25 22.16 -3.58 -44.43
C LEU A 25 21.64 -4.53 -43.34
N LEU A 26 22.16 -4.43 -42.10
CA LEU A 26 21.67 -5.21 -40.97
C LEU A 26 20.19 -4.94 -40.71
N GLU A 27 19.75 -3.69 -40.71
CA GLU A 27 18.34 -3.33 -40.51
C GLU A 27 17.40 -4.01 -41.51
N TYR A 28 17.79 -4.11 -42.78
CA TYR A 28 16.98 -4.74 -43.83
C TYR A 28 17.13 -6.26 -43.94
N GLN A 29 18.28 -6.82 -43.55
CA GLN A 29 18.65 -8.20 -43.83
C GLN A 29 18.68 -9.09 -42.58
N LEU A 30 18.65 -8.51 -41.38
CA LEU A 30 18.67 -9.28 -40.15
C LEU A 30 17.32 -9.98 -39.95
N THR A 31 17.39 -11.29 -39.73
CA THR A 31 16.25 -12.17 -39.45
C THR A 31 16.64 -13.11 -38.32
N PRO A 32 15.69 -13.74 -37.61
CA PRO A 32 16.03 -14.65 -36.51
C PRO A 32 17.00 -15.76 -36.93
N ALA A 33 16.91 -16.25 -38.17
CA ALA A 33 17.81 -17.27 -38.72
C ALA A 33 19.26 -16.80 -38.90
N ARG A 34 19.51 -15.48 -38.98
CA ARG A 34 20.84 -14.88 -39.15
C ARG A 34 21.45 -14.37 -37.84
N LEU A 35 20.72 -14.41 -36.72
CA LEU A 35 21.24 -14.02 -35.40
C LEU A 35 22.49 -14.83 -34.98
N PRO A 36 22.60 -16.15 -35.20
CA PRO A 36 23.82 -16.89 -34.88
C PRO A 36 25.05 -16.40 -35.67
N THR A 37 24.85 -15.97 -36.92
CA THR A 37 25.91 -15.35 -37.73
C THR A 37 26.30 -14.01 -37.12
N LEU A 38 25.32 -13.16 -36.78
CA LEU A 38 25.58 -11.87 -36.16
C LEU A 38 26.29 -12.01 -34.80
N HIS A 39 25.85 -12.91 -33.91
CA HIS A 39 26.48 -13.20 -32.62
C HIS A 39 27.98 -13.49 -32.77
N ARG A 40 28.35 -14.31 -33.76
CA ARG A 40 29.75 -14.62 -34.08
C ARG A 40 30.52 -13.39 -34.60
N LEU A 41 29.88 -12.54 -35.40
CA LEU A 41 30.49 -11.30 -35.89
C LEU A 41 30.68 -10.26 -34.78
N LEU A 42 29.75 -10.20 -33.82
CA LEU A 42 29.82 -9.27 -32.68
C LEU A 42 30.93 -9.61 -31.69
N GLN A 43 31.56 -10.78 -31.78
CA GLN A 43 32.77 -11.10 -31.01
C GLN A 43 34.00 -10.26 -31.43
N ASP A 44 33.94 -9.59 -32.59
CA ASP A 44 34.96 -8.62 -32.98
C ASP A 44 34.76 -7.30 -32.21
N GLU A 45 35.67 -7.03 -31.26
CA GLU A 45 35.66 -5.82 -30.43
C GLU A 45 35.65 -4.54 -31.26
N VAL A 46 36.40 -4.47 -32.37
CA VAL A 46 36.48 -3.26 -33.19
C VAL A 46 35.15 -3.01 -33.89
N LEU A 47 34.57 -4.05 -34.49
CA LEU A 47 33.26 -3.94 -35.13
C LEU A 47 32.20 -3.50 -34.12
N THR A 48 32.08 -4.23 -33.01
CA THR A 48 31.03 -4.02 -32.00
C THR A 48 31.18 -2.70 -31.27
N THR A 49 32.40 -2.21 -31.05
CA THR A 49 32.63 -0.86 -30.50
C THR A 49 32.00 0.22 -31.38
N ASN A 50 32.09 0.07 -32.71
CA ASN A 50 31.61 1.10 -33.66
C ASN A 50 30.11 1.01 -33.94
N ILE A 51 29.53 -0.19 -34.00
CA ILE A 51 28.12 -0.38 -34.42
C ILE A 51 27.18 -0.79 -33.29
N GLY A 52 27.69 -1.27 -32.17
CA GLY A 52 26.90 -2.00 -31.18
C GLY A 52 25.76 -1.19 -30.56
N TRP A 53 25.96 0.10 -30.34
CA TRP A 53 24.94 0.98 -29.75
C TRP A 53 23.72 1.13 -30.67
N ASP A 54 23.89 1.23 -31.99
CA ASP A 54 22.75 1.28 -32.92
C ASP A 54 21.99 -0.05 -33.02
N LEU A 55 22.68 -1.18 -32.79
CA LEU A 55 22.06 -2.50 -32.84
C LEU A 55 21.06 -2.74 -31.72
N VAL A 56 21.10 -1.98 -30.61
CA VAL A 56 20.18 -2.15 -29.48
C VAL A 56 18.72 -2.08 -29.95
N GLN A 57 18.37 -1.09 -30.77
CA GLN A 57 16.99 -0.92 -31.26
C GLN A 57 16.58 -1.94 -32.31
N ILE A 58 17.54 -2.47 -33.08
CA ILE A 58 17.28 -3.50 -34.08
C ILE A 58 17.07 -4.86 -33.40
N LEU A 59 17.84 -5.15 -32.35
CA LEU A 59 17.85 -6.44 -31.68
C LEU A 59 16.76 -6.57 -30.61
N LEU A 60 16.37 -5.48 -29.93
CA LEU A 60 15.39 -5.51 -28.85
C LEU A 60 14.01 -6.07 -29.28
N PRO A 61 13.48 -5.77 -30.49
CA PRO A 61 12.26 -6.39 -31.00
C PRO A 61 12.40 -7.87 -31.40
N MET A 62 13.60 -8.44 -31.33
CA MET A 62 13.86 -9.84 -31.70
C MET A 62 14.11 -10.74 -30.48
N LEU A 63 13.80 -10.24 -29.26
CA LEU A 63 13.85 -11.07 -28.05
C LEU A 63 12.74 -12.14 -28.06
N PRO A 64 13.01 -13.34 -27.50
CA PRO A 64 14.25 -13.74 -26.80
C PRO A 64 15.43 -14.13 -27.70
N GLN A 65 15.22 -14.33 -29.00
CA GLN A 65 16.23 -14.94 -29.87
C GLN A 65 17.51 -14.10 -30.01
N SER A 66 17.42 -12.79 -29.87
CA SER A 66 18.54 -11.84 -29.96
C SER A 66 19.32 -11.62 -28.66
N GLN A 67 18.96 -12.32 -27.56
CA GLN A 67 19.50 -12.07 -26.23
C GLN A 67 21.03 -12.17 -26.18
N ASP A 68 21.63 -13.17 -26.83
CA ASP A 68 23.09 -13.33 -26.85
C ASP A 68 23.79 -12.18 -27.60
N CYS A 69 23.19 -11.70 -28.69
CA CYS A 69 23.71 -10.54 -29.44
C CYS A 69 23.66 -9.26 -28.59
N LEU A 70 22.58 -9.05 -27.82
CA LEU A 70 22.47 -7.90 -26.91
C LEU A 70 23.48 -7.99 -25.76
N GLN A 71 23.80 -9.19 -25.28
CA GLN A 71 24.88 -9.40 -24.30
C GLN A 71 26.24 -9.03 -24.89
N ASP A 72 26.55 -9.47 -26.12
CA ASP A 72 27.80 -9.08 -26.79
C ASP A 72 27.91 -7.56 -26.92
N VAL A 73 26.82 -6.88 -27.31
CA VAL A 73 26.76 -5.41 -27.38
C VAL A 73 27.07 -4.79 -26.01
N ALA A 74 26.51 -5.32 -24.92
CA ALA A 74 26.80 -4.82 -23.57
C ALA A 74 28.26 -5.08 -23.13
N HIS A 75 28.87 -6.19 -23.56
CA HIS A 75 30.23 -6.59 -23.19
C HIS A 75 31.32 -5.94 -24.04
N LEU A 76 31.06 -5.67 -25.32
CA LEU A 76 32.06 -5.29 -26.32
C LEU A 76 31.78 -3.92 -26.95
N GLY A 77 30.55 -3.41 -26.91
CA GLY A 77 30.20 -2.10 -27.47
C GLY A 77 30.83 -0.94 -26.70
N ASN A 78 30.82 0.26 -27.28
CA ASN A 78 31.23 1.49 -26.57
C ASN A 78 30.27 1.73 -25.39
N PRO A 79 30.73 1.65 -24.12
CA PRO A 79 29.83 1.68 -22.97
C PRO A 79 29.08 3.00 -22.83
N ARG A 80 29.66 4.12 -23.27
CA ARG A 80 29.03 5.46 -23.16
C ARG A 80 27.82 5.57 -24.07
N GLU A 81 27.99 5.24 -25.35
CA GLU A 81 26.92 5.28 -26.35
C GLU A 81 25.85 4.22 -26.09
N VAL A 82 26.26 3.00 -25.70
CA VAL A 82 25.31 1.92 -25.40
C VAL A 82 24.46 2.27 -24.16
N ILE A 83 25.01 2.90 -23.12
CA ILE A 83 24.20 3.35 -21.95
C ILE A 83 23.11 4.33 -22.40
N LEU A 84 23.47 5.32 -23.22
CA LEU A 84 22.52 6.32 -23.70
C LEU A 84 21.42 5.66 -24.55
N ARG A 85 21.80 4.74 -25.45
CA ARG A 85 20.82 4.03 -26.29
C ARG A 85 19.91 3.11 -25.49
N VAL A 86 20.46 2.38 -24.52
CA VAL A 86 19.67 1.51 -23.63
C VAL A 86 18.69 2.33 -22.79
N SER A 87 19.13 3.50 -22.29
CA SER A 87 18.27 4.42 -21.53
C SER A 87 17.15 5.00 -22.40
N ASP A 88 17.45 5.40 -23.64
CA ASP A 88 16.44 5.82 -24.63
C ASP A 88 15.45 4.69 -24.97
N SER A 89 15.93 3.46 -25.12
CA SER A 89 15.06 2.29 -25.34
C SER A 89 14.16 2.00 -24.14
N LEU A 90 14.64 2.14 -22.90
CA LEU A 90 13.83 2.00 -21.69
C LEU A 90 12.70 3.03 -21.67
N MET A 91 13.00 4.30 -21.95
CA MET A 91 12.00 5.38 -21.98
C MET A 91 10.90 5.18 -23.03
N LYS A 92 11.16 4.38 -24.06
CA LYS A 92 10.22 4.05 -25.14
C LYS A 92 9.49 2.73 -24.92
N LEU A 93 9.79 2.01 -23.84
CA LEU A 93 9.07 0.78 -23.53
C LEU A 93 7.65 1.12 -23.08
N GLU A 94 6.69 0.53 -23.77
CA GLU A 94 5.28 0.57 -23.40
C GLU A 94 4.84 -0.87 -23.06
N PRO A 95 3.99 -1.06 -22.02
CA PRO A 95 3.32 -2.34 -21.83
C PRO A 95 2.43 -2.56 -23.06
N GLY A 96 2.79 -3.52 -23.91
CA GLY A 96 2.04 -3.79 -25.14
C GLY A 96 0.60 -4.22 -24.82
N ASP A 97 -0.37 -3.70 -25.58
CA ASP A 97 -1.71 -4.28 -25.69
C ASP A 97 -1.58 -5.61 -26.44
N ASP A 98 -1.24 -6.69 -25.73
CA ASP A 98 -1.14 -8.05 -26.27
C ASP A 98 -2.53 -8.65 -26.63
N ASP A 99 -3.47 -7.84 -27.15
CA ASP A 99 -4.82 -8.24 -27.61
C ASP A 99 -5.04 -8.07 -29.13
N GLU A 100 -4.03 -7.67 -29.92
CA GLU A 100 -4.12 -7.63 -31.39
C GLU A 100 -3.23 -8.67 -32.08
N SER A 101 -3.33 -9.94 -31.66
CA SER A 101 -2.96 -11.08 -32.52
C SER A 101 -4.19 -11.87 -32.93
N GLU A 102 -5.00 -11.28 -33.81
CA GLU A 102 -5.93 -12.04 -34.67
C GLU A 102 -5.10 -12.90 -35.63
N ASP A 103 -4.78 -14.14 -35.21
CA ASP A 103 -4.70 -15.37 -36.02
C ASP A 103 -3.69 -16.36 -35.41
N GLU A 104 -4.17 -17.29 -34.59
CA GLU A 104 -4.15 -18.72 -34.94
C GLU A 104 -4.94 -19.54 -33.91
N SER A 105 -6.04 -20.12 -34.39
CA SER A 105 -6.82 -21.12 -33.68
C SER A 105 -5.99 -22.37 -33.36
N SER A 106 -5.89 -22.75 -32.08
CA SER A 106 -5.68 -24.14 -31.64
C SER A 106 -5.91 -24.29 -30.14
N GLU A 107 -7.00 -24.97 -29.79
CA GLU A 107 -7.29 -25.49 -28.46
C GLU A 107 -6.19 -26.47 -28.01
N GLN A 108 -5.15 -25.98 -27.32
CA GLN A 108 -4.19 -26.76 -26.51
C GLN A 108 -3.21 -25.82 -25.77
N ALA A 109 -3.68 -25.06 -24.78
CA ALA A 109 -2.81 -24.29 -23.88
C ALA A 109 -3.03 -24.74 -22.43
N LEU A 110 -2.42 -25.87 -22.08
CA LEU A 110 -2.09 -26.21 -20.71
C LEU A 110 -0.67 -25.69 -20.42
N GLU A 111 -0.57 -24.74 -19.49
CA GLU A 111 0.58 -24.46 -18.62
C GLU A 111 1.97 -24.25 -19.26
N THR A 112 2.21 -23.05 -19.80
CA THR A 112 3.48 -22.33 -19.61
C THR A 112 3.17 -20.83 -19.51
N THR A 113 3.32 -20.24 -18.31
CA THR A 113 3.29 -18.79 -18.10
C THR A 113 4.51 -18.17 -18.77
N GLU A 114 4.42 -17.85 -20.06
CA GLU A 114 5.45 -17.09 -20.75
C GLU A 114 5.44 -15.64 -20.23
N VAL A 115 6.63 -15.14 -19.87
CA VAL A 115 6.81 -13.77 -19.37
C VAL A 115 6.48 -12.80 -20.51
N PRO A 116 5.65 -11.76 -20.30
CA PRO A 116 5.31 -10.81 -21.35
C PRO A 116 6.55 -10.20 -22.00
N ARG A 117 6.48 -9.97 -23.31
CA ARG A 117 7.63 -9.52 -24.09
C ARG A 117 8.23 -8.20 -23.59
N HIS A 118 7.39 -7.24 -23.18
CA HIS A 118 7.83 -5.96 -22.63
C HIS A 118 8.60 -6.15 -21.30
N VAL A 119 8.21 -7.11 -20.46
CA VAL A 119 8.95 -7.49 -19.25
C VAL A 119 10.31 -8.10 -19.59
N MET A 120 10.39 -8.95 -20.63
CA MET A 120 11.66 -9.51 -21.10
C MET A 120 12.59 -8.42 -21.64
N GLN A 121 12.06 -7.48 -22.42
CA GLN A 121 12.79 -6.33 -22.94
C GLN A 121 13.33 -5.44 -21.82
N PHE A 122 12.47 -5.09 -20.85
CA PHE A 122 12.86 -4.34 -19.66
C PHE A 122 14.01 -5.03 -18.91
N ASN A 123 13.85 -6.31 -18.59
CA ASN A 123 14.84 -7.08 -17.84
C ASN A 123 16.18 -7.18 -18.60
N CYS A 124 16.13 -7.34 -19.91
CA CYS A 124 17.32 -7.38 -20.76
C CYS A 124 18.07 -6.04 -20.74
N LEU A 125 17.37 -4.92 -20.95
CA LEU A 125 17.96 -3.58 -20.95
C LEU A 125 18.59 -3.23 -19.59
N VAL A 126 17.90 -3.52 -18.47
CA VAL A 126 18.43 -3.29 -17.12
C VAL A 126 19.65 -4.18 -16.81
N ALA A 127 19.66 -5.43 -17.31
CA ALA A 127 20.83 -6.30 -17.21
C ALA A 127 22.02 -5.76 -18.01
N MET A 128 21.78 -5.21 -19.22
CA MET A 128 22.82 -4.54 -20.01
C MET A 128 23.41 -3.35 -19.25
N LEU A 129 22.58 -2.49 -18.64
CA LEU A 129 23.05 -1.38 -17.80
C LEU A 129 23.98 -1.85 -16.67
N SER A 130 23.66 -2.98 -16.03
CA SER A 130 24.49 -3.56 -14.96
C SER A 130 25.90 -3.93 -15.45
N VAL A 131 26.03 -4.42 -16.68
CA VAL A 131 27.33 -4.70 -17.31
C VAL A 131 28.05 -3.41 -17.69
N LEU A 132 27.34 -2.47 -18.31
CA LEU A 132 27.92 -1.23 -18.85
C LEU A 132 28.45 -0.31 -17.75
N HIS A 133 27.71 -0.14 -16.64
CA HIS A 133 28.14 0.67 -15.49
C HIS A 133 29.36 0.12 -14.76
N ARG A 134 29.66 -1.18 -14.90
CA ARG A 134 30.92 -1.77 -14.41
C ARG A 134 32.10 -1.50 -15.35
N ARG A 135 31.83 -1.28 -16.64
CA ARG A 135 32.85 -1.07 -17.68
C ARG A 135 33.27 0.39 -17.80
N ILE A 136 32.32 1.32 -17.69
CA ILE A 136 32.54 2.74 -17.93
C ILE A 136 33.57 3.34 -16.96
N LYS A 137 34.52 4.10 -17.50
CA LYS A 137 35.56 4.78 -16.71
C LYS A 137 35.52 6.27 -16.99
N THR A 138 34.87 7.01 -16.10
CA THR A 138 34.75 8.47 -16.18
C THR A 138 35.06 9.12 -14.83
N GLN A 139 35.35 10.43 -14.86
CA GLN A 139 35.56 11.24 -13.65
C GLN A 139 34.28 11.38 -12.80
N TYR A 140 33.11 11.41 -13.44
CA TYR A 140 31.80 11.55 -12.80
C TYR A 140 30.80 10.47 -13.28
N PRO A 141 30.96 9.20 -12.87
CA PRO A 141 30.03 8.13 -13.23
C PRO A 141 28.59 8.38 -12.74
N SER A 142 28.41 9.20 -11.70
CA SER A 142 27.09 9.62 -11.21
C SER A 142 26.16 10.16 -12.30
N ARG A 143 26.70 10.83 -13.33
CA ARG A 143 25.91 11.37 -14.46
C ARG A 143 25.26 10.28 -15.27
N PHE A 144 26.03 9.26 -15.65
CA PHE A 144 25.50 8.11 -16.37
C PHE A 144 24.52 7.33 -15.51
N ILE A 145 24.80 7.20 -14.20
CA ILE A 145 23.88 6.54 -13.26
C ILE A 145 22.57 7.31 -13.17
N ALA A 146 22.58 8.64 -13.08
CA ALA A 146 21.37 9.45 -13.04
C ALA A 146 20.51 9.24 -14.29
N THR A 147 21.11 9.30 -15.49
CA THR A 147 20.41 9.05 -16.77
C THR A 147 19.81 7.64 -16.83
N SER A 148 20.60 6.61 -16.48
CA SER A 148 20.11 5.23 -16.49
C SER A 148 19.03 4.97 -15.44
N LEU A 149 19.18 5.57 -14.25
CA LEU A 149 18.23 5.42 -13.15
C LEU A 149 16.91 6.09 -13.49
N GLN A 150 16.93 7.30 -14.07
CA GLN A 150 15.73 7.96 -14.56
C GLN A 150 14.97 7.05 -15.52
N ALA A 151 15.63 6.61 -16.60
CA ALA A 151 15.01 5.78 -17.62
C ALA A 151 14.46 4.45 -17.07
N ALA A 152 15.21 3.80 -16.17
CA ALA A 152 14.77 2.55 -15.54
C ALA A 152 13.56 2.77 -14.61
N LEU A 153 13.53 3.86 -13.84
CA LEU A 153 12.42 4.16 -12.93
C LEU A 153 11.17 4.60 -13.68
N GLU A 154 11.30 5.43 -14.71
CA GLU A 154 10.19 5.85 -15.58
C GLU A 154 9.54 4.64 -16.23
N ALA A 155 10.34 3.77 -16.87
CA ALA A 155 9.87 2.55 -17.51
C ALA A 155 9.27 1.58 -16.47
N TYR A 156 9.86 1.44 -15.29
CA TYR A 156 9.32 0.59 -14.24
C TYR A 156 7.97 1.05 -13.71
N SER A 157 7.75 2.37 -13.63
CA SER A 157 6.51 2.93 -13.09
C SER A 157 5.26 2.53 -13.88
N SER A 158 5.40 2.25 -15.18
CA SER A 158 4.31 1.78 -16.04
C SER A 158 4.09 0.27 -16.01
N MET A 159 5.08 -0.52 -15.54
CA MET A 159 5.03 -1.99 -15.53
C MET A 159 5.66 -2.63 -14.27
N PRO A 160 5.17 -2.29 -13.06
CA PRO A 160 5.70 -2.86 -11.83
C PRO A 160 5.22 -4.31 -11.63
N THR A 161 6.10 -5.28 -11.93
CA THR A 161 5.88 -6.73 -11.71
C THR A 161 6.94 -7.30 -10.78
N ASN A 162 6.76 -8.54 -10.32
CA ASN A 162 7.77 -9.21 -9.50
C ASN A 162 9.10 -9.37 -10.27
N GLU A 163 9.04 -9.65 -11.56
CA GLU A 163 10.18 -9.81 -12.46
C GLU A 163 10.92 -8.50 -12.68
N THR A 164 10.21 -7.43 -13.07
CA THR A 164 10.83 -6.11 -13.32
C THR A 164 11.42 -5.53 -12.04
N THR A 165 10.75 -5.73 -10.90
CA THR A 165 11.27 -5.34 -9.58
C THR A 165 12.57 -6.05 -9.28
N ASN A 166 12.63 -7.39 -9.45
CA ASN A 166 13.85 -8.15 -9.22
C ASN A 166 15.01 -7.69 -10.11
N ALA A 167 14.75 -7.40 -11.40
CA ALA A 167 15.78 -6.91 -12.31
C ALA A 167 16.38 -5.57 -11.84
N ILE A 168 15.55 -4.61 -11.40
CA ILE A 168 16.05 -3.33 -10.87
C ILE A 168 16.81 -3.53 -9.56
N LEU A 169 16.34 -4.40 -8.67
CA LEU A 169 17.06 -4.67 -7.41
C LEU A 169 18.45 -5.26 -7.66
N GLU A 170 18.62 -6.09 -8.68
CA GLU A 170 19.94 -6.56 -9.10
C GLU A 170 20.80 -5.45 -9.68
N PHE A 171 20.23 -4.59 -10.52
CA PHE A 171 20.92 -3.42 -11.05
C PHE A 171 21.39 -2.45 -9.94
N LEU A 172 20.51 -2.08 -9.01
CA LEU A 172 20.84 -1.22 -7.87
C LEU A 172 21.93 -1.84 -6.98
N ARG A 173 21.87 -3.16 -6.76
CA ARG A 173 22.93 -3.88 -6.04
C ARG A 173 24.26 -3.81 -6.79
N ASP A 174 24.24 -3.93 -8.11
CA ASP A 174 25.44 -3.92 -8.95
C ASP A 174 26.09 -2.54 -9.04
N LEU A 175 25.29 -1.47 -8.93
CA LEU A 175 25.76 -0.09 -8.76
C LEU A 175 26.29 0.19 -7.35
N SER A 176 25.92 -0.59 -6.35
CA SER A 176 26.35 -0.35 -4.96
C SER A 176 27.86 -0.58 -4.79
N PRO A 177 28.59 0.36 -4.17
CA PRO A 177 30.02 0.19 -3.86
C PRO A 177 30.27 -0.87 -2.77
N SER A 178 29.31 -1.15 -1.90
CA SER A 178 29.40 -2.12 -0.80
C SER A 178 28.98 -3.52 -1.26
N LYS A 179 29.83 -4.21 -2.04
CA LYS A 179 29.57 -5.59 -2.48
C LYS A 179 29.76 -6.60 -1.34
N ARG A 180 28.74 -6.81 -0.51
CA ARG A 180 28.67 -8.02 0.31
C ARG A 180 28.42 -9.23 -0.62
N PRO A 181 29.14 -10.36 -0.49
CA PRO A 181 28.90 -11.53 -1.32
C PRO A 181 27.46 -12.04 -1.16
N THR A 182 26.83 -12.45 -2.27
CA THR A 182 25.47 -12.98 -2.23
C THR A 182 25.39 -14.19 -1.29
N LEU A 183 24.38 -14.21 -0.41
CA LEU A 183 24.01 -15.44 0.27
C LEU A 183 23.59 -16.48 -0.79
N PRO A 184 23.97 -17.76 -0.64
CA PRO A 184 23.56 -18.80 -1.59
C PRO A 184 22.03 -18.89 -1.65
N PRO A 185 21.44 -19.16 -2.83
CA PRO A 185 19.99 -19.25 -2.97
C PRO A 185 19.44 -20.35 -2.04
N ARG A 186 18.54 -19.96 -1.12
CA ARG A 186 17.76 -20.88 -0.29
C ARG A 186 16.32 -20.84 -0.77
N GLY A 187 15.94 -21.77 -1.65
CA GLY A 187 14.57 -21.92 -2.16
C GLY A 187 14.47 -21.98 -3.68
N THR A 188 13.41 -22.62 -4.18
CA THR A 188 13.11 -22.89 -5.60
C THR A 188 12.61 -21.68 -6.39
N SER A 189 12.75 -20.45 -5.89
CA SER A 189 12.42 -19.25 -6.66
C SER A 189 13.38 -19.15 -7.85
N SER A 190 12.87 -19.47 -9.03
CA SER A 190 13.52 -19.29 -10.32
C SER A 190 13.75 -17.80 -10.56
N SER A 191 14.82 -17.24 -9.98
CA SER A 191 15.27 -15.94 -10.43
C SER A 191 15.72 -16.10 -11.87
N SER A 192 14.92 -15.62 -12.83
CA SER A 192 15.32 -15.40 -14.23
C SER A 192 16.40 -14.31 -14.37
N ALA A 193 17.15 -14.06 -13.30
CA ALA A 193 18.31 -13.20 -13.21
C ALA A 193 19.44 -13.82 -14.03
N VAL A 194 19.62 -13.30 -15.24
CA VAL A 194 20.69 -13.66 -16.17
C VAL A 194 22.03 -13.18 -15.58
N ARG A 195 22.74 -14.06 -14.85
CA ARG A 195 24.11 -13.79 -14.39
C ARG A 195 25.12 -14.30 -15.40
N VAL A 196 25.80 -13.38 -16.09
CA VAL A 196 26.84 -13.73 -17.08
C VAL A 196 28.22 -13.39 -16.52
N SER A 197 29.11 -14.39 -16.53
CA SER A 197 30.49 -14.32 -16.02
C SER A 197 31.54 -14.16 -17.12
N GLN A 198 31.16 -13.61 -18.28
CA GLN A 198 32.07 -13.42 -19.41
C GLN A 198 32.94 -12.16 -19.23
N ALA A 199 34.14 -12.19 -19.82
CA ALA A 199 35.09 -11.08 -19.75
C ALA A 199 34.62 -9.92 -20.65
N SER A 200 34.50 -8.72 -20.07
CA SER A 200 34.11 -7.50 -20.81
C SER A 200 35.32 -6.77 -21.38
N ALA A 201 35.15 -6.14 -22.55
CA ALA A 201 36.13 -5.22 -23.13
C ALA A 201 36.29 -3.94 -22.26
N PRO A 202 37.46 -3.29 -22.27
CA PRO A 202 37.67 -2.02 -21.56
C PRO A 202 36.81 -0.88 -22.14
N ASP A 203 36.73 0.25 -21.43
CA ASP A 203 36.15 1.48 -21.97
C ASP A 203 37.15 2.12 -22.97
N PRO A 204 36.83 2.20 -24.27
CA PRO A 204 37.72 2.75 -25.29
C PRO A 204 37.98 4.26 -25.12
N GLU A 205 37.10 4.97 -24.43
CA GLU A 205 37.19 6.41 -24.14
C GLU A 205 37.68 6.68 -22.71
N ALA A 206 38.26 5.68 -22.04
CA ALA A 206 38.85 5.85 -20.72
C ALA A 206 39.96 6.92 -20.76
N VAL A 207 39.78 7.98 -19.99
CA VAL A 207 40.89 8.88 -19.67
C VAL A 207 41.73 8.16 -18.62
N TYR A 208 42.82 7.51 -19.06
CA TYR A 208 43.70 6.75 -18.19
C TYR A 208 44.18 7.63 -17.00
N ASP A 209 44.05 7.09 -15.78
CA ASP A 209 44.59 7.60 -14.50
C ASP A 209 43.83 8.68 -13.68
N GLU A 210 42.59 9.07 -14.02
CA GLU A 210 41.78 9.87 -13.08
C GLU A 210 40.91 9.00 -12.15
N PRO A 211 41.20 8.91 -10.84
CA PRO A 211 40.33 8.21 -9.91
C PRO A 211 38.98 8.94 -9.80
N THR A 212 37.89 8.19 -9.68
CA THR A 212 36.56 8.75 -9.39
C THR A 212 36.64 9.69 -8.21
N ALA A 213 36.09 10.90 -8.37
CA ALA A 213 36.11 11.88 -7.29
C ALA A 213 35.37 11.32 -6.06
N SER A 214 35.94 11.48 -4.86
CA SER A 214 35.35 10.95 -3.62
C SER A 214 33.93 11.49 -3.36
N VAL A 215 33.68 12.74 -3.75
CA VAL A 215 32.37 13.39 -3.71
C VAL A 215 31.38 12.68 -4.63
N ASP A 216 31.83 12.25 -5.82
CA ASP A 216 30.99 11.55 -6.80
C ASP A 216 30.55 10.18 -6.28
N THR A 217 31.43 9.45 -5.58
CA THR A 217 31.06 8.17 -4.93
C THR A 217 29.91 8.34 -3.94
N ALA A 218 29.88 9.44 -3.18
CA ALA A 218 28.78 9.73 -2.26
C ALA A 218 27.49 10.08 -3.01
N VAL A 219 27.58 10.81 -4.13
CA VAL A 219 26.44 11.09 -5.03
C VAL A 219 25.89 9.79 -5.62
N GLN A 220 26.75 8.90 -6.12
CA GLN A 220 26.37 7.58 -6.63
C GLN A 220 25.64 6.76 -5.56
N GLN A 221 26.19 6.69 -4.34
CA GLN A 221 25.53 5.98 -3.24
C GLN A 221 24.15 6.58 -2.95
N LYS A 222 24.01 7.91 -2.96
CA LYS A 222 22.74 8.58 -2.71
C LYS A 222 21.72 8.34 -3.84
N LEU A 223 22.15 8.31 -5.11
CA LEU A 223 21.30 7.93 -6.25
C LEU A 223 20.79 6.48 -6.12
N VAL A 224 21.63 5.54 -5.69
CA VAL A 224 21.20 4.15 -5.46
C VAL A 224 20.19 4.07 -4.30
N GLN A 225 20.39 4.85 -3.23
CA GLN A 225 19.42 4.96 -2.13
C GLN A 225 18.08 5.53 -2.61
N PHE A 226 18.11 6.60 -3.41
CA PHE A 226 16.94 7.19 -4.04
C PHE A 226 16.19 6.16 -4.88
N GLY A 227 16.89 5.48 -5.80
CA GLY A 227 16.31 4.47 -6.66
C GLY A 227 15.64 3.34 -5.89
N LEU A 228 16.25 2.86 -4.80
CA LEU A 228 15.66 1.80 -3.99
C LEU A 228 14.36 2.24 -3.28
N ILE A 229 14.31 3.47 -2.78
CA ILE A 229 13.12 4.04 -2.14
C ILE A 229 11.99 4.20 -3.15
N GLU A 230 12.30 4.70 -4.35
CA GLU A 230 11.33 4.83 -5.45
C GLU A 230 10.80 3.47 -5.92
N VAL A 231 11.67 2.47 -6.09
CA VAL A 231 11.27 1.10 -6.46
C VAL A 231 10.34 0.50 -5.41
N LEU A 232 10.67 0.62 -4.12
CA LEU A 232 9.81 0.12 -3.04
C LEU A 232 8.43 0.78 -3.08
N LYS A 233 8.42 2.11 -3.21
CA LYS A 233 7.19 2.90 -3.27
C LYS A 233 6.32 2.42 -4.42
N THR A 234 6.83 2.46 -5.64
CA THR A 234 6.09 2.05 -6.83
C THR A 234 5.64 0.59 -6.75
N TYR A 235 6.50 -0.32 -6.28
CA TYR A 235 6.13 -1.73 -6.08
C TYR A 235 4.96 -1.89 -5.11
N MET A 236 5.05 -1.27 -3.93
CA MET A 236 4.03 -1.43 -2.90
C MET A 236 2.70 -0.76 -3.28
N LEU A 237 2.76 0.38 -3.96
CA LEU A 237 1.58 1.08 -4.46
C LEU A 237 0.92 0.35 -5.62
N SER A 238 1.66 -0.45 -6.40
CA SER A 238 1.07 -1.26 -7.48
C SER A 238 0.34 -2.52 -7.01
N LEU A 239 0.46 -2.90 -5.72
CA LEU A 239 -0.16 -4.10 -5.17
C LEU A 239 -1.68 -3.99 -4.95
N THR A 240 -2.35 -3.01 -5.54
CA THR A 240 -3.80 -2.76 -5.39
C THR A 240 -4.62 -3.58 -6.38
N THR A 241 -5.21 -4.70 -5.94
CA THR A 241 -6.22 -5.43 -6.74
C THR A 241 -7.42 -5.80 -5.87
N PRO A 242 -8.66 -5.82 -6.44
CA PRO A 242 -9.90 -6.02 -5.68
C PRO A 242 -9.93 -7.30 -4.82
N ASP A 243 -9.23 -8.35 -5.24
CA ASP A 243 -9.28 -9.66 -4.58
C ASP A 243 -8.02 -10.01 -3.75
N LYS A 244 -6.90 -9.28 -3.88
CA LYS A 244 -5.61 -9.57 -3.20
C LYS A 244 -4.75 -8.33 -2.93
N SER A 245 -5.33 -7.27 -2.36
CA SER A 245 -4.67 -5.95 -2.23
C SER A 245 -3.62 -5.88 -1.10
N GLY A 246 -2.32 -5.81 -1.44
CA GLY A 246 -1.26 -5.35 -0.51
C GLY A 246 -0.61 -6.38 0.44
N LEU A 247 0.36 -5.90 1.25
CA LEU A 247 1.15 -6.70 2.20
C LEU A 247 0.42 -7.03 3.53
N TRP A 248 -0.65 -6.29 3.85
CA TRP A 248 -1.47 -6.45 5.06
C TRP A 248 -0.64 -6.52 6.35
N PHE A 249 0.37 -5.67 6.47
CA PHE A 249 1.23 -5.66 7.64
C PHE A 249 0.42 -5.48 8.92
N ALA A 250 -0.53 -4.54 8.94
CA ALA A 250 -1.31 -4.25 10.13
C ALA A 250 -2.15 -5.45 10.59
N LEU A 251 -2.83 -6.14 9.67
CA LEU A 251 -3.63 -7.33 10.01
C LEU A 251 -2.77 -8.48 10.50
N ARG A 252 -1.65 -8.76 9.82
CA ARG A 252 -0.75 -9.85 10.24
C ARG A 252 -0.16 -9.56 11.62
N LEU A 253 0.13 -8.29 11.93
CA LEU A 253 0.63 -7.88 13.25
C LEU A 253 -0.44 -7.99 14.33
N LEU A 254 -1.68 -7.62 14.03
CA LEU A 254 -2.82 -7.78 14.93
C LEU A 254 -3.05 -9.27 15.23
N GLU A 255 -3.10 -10.12 14.20
CA GLU A 255 -3.21 -11.57 14.36
C GLU A 255 -2.08 -12.16 15.22
N LYS A 256 -0.83 -11.74 15.00
CA LYS A 256 0.31 -12.20 15.79
C LYS A 256 0.22 -11.76 17.26
N SER A 257 -0.39 -10.61 17.53
CA SER A 257 -0.61 -10.09 18.87
C SER A 257 -1.72 -10.88 19.60
N ASP A 258 -2.82 -11.18 18.90
CA ASP A 258 -3.98 -11.93 19.41
C ASP A 258 -3.72 -13.43 19.62
N GLN A 259 -2.81 -14.04 18.83
CA GLN A 259 -2.42 -15.44 18.97
C GLN A 259 -1.80 -15.79 20.34
N ARG A 260 -1.40 -14.79 21.15
CA ARG A 260 -1.01 -15.01 22.56
C ARG A 260 -2.20 -15.45 23.43
N GLY A 261 -3.45 -15.31 22.98
CA GLY A 261 -4.66 -15.65 23.72
C GLY A 261 -5.50 -16.80 23.16
N LYS A 262 -5.51 -17.05 21.83
CA LYS A 262 -6.29 -18.15 21.20
C LYS A 262 -5.59 -18.66 19.92
N SER A 263 -5.48 -19.98 19.77
CA SER A 263 -5.08 -20.59 18.49
C SER A 263 -6.19 -20.38 17.45
N SER A 264 -5.97 -19.52 16.46
CA SER A 264 -6.90 -19.35 15.35
C SER A 264 -6.69 -20.46 14.32
N THR A 265 -7.59 -21.44 14.29
CA THR A 265 -7.76 -22.39 13.18
C THR A 265 -8.54 -21.77 12.01
N ASP A 266 -8.51 -20.44 11.88
CA ASP A 266 -9.38 -19.70 10.97
C ASP A 266 -8.82 -19.71 9.54
N GLN A 267 -9.69 -20.01 8.59
CA GLN A 267 -9.40 -19.99 7.15
C GLN A 267 -9.16 -18.56 6.63
N ASN A 268 -9.52 -17.54 7.42
CA ASN A 268 -9.30 -16.12 7.13
C ASN A 268 -7.98 -15.53 7.65
N SER A 269 -7.08 -16.33 8.26
CA SER A 269 -5.80 -15.81 8.78
C SER A 269 -4.89 -15.32 7.65
N ARG A 270 -4.52 -14.04 7.72
CA ARG A 270 -3.62 -13.38 6.76
C ARG A 270 -2.19 -13.91 6.88
N ILE A 271 -1.74 -14.26 8.09
CA ILE A 271 -0.43 -14.93 8.29
C ILE A 271 -0.40 -16.26 7.54
N ARG A 272 -1.47 -17.07 7.66
CA ARG A 272 -1.57 -18.36 6.98
C ARG A 272 -1.64 -18.21 5.47
N MET A 273 -2.41 -17.25 4.96
CA MET A 273 -2.47 -16.97 3.52
C MET A 273 -1.09 -16.68 2.93
N TYR A 274 -0.28 -15.84 3.59
CA TYR A 274 1.10 -15.56 3.17
C TYR A 274 2.05 -16.77 3.29
N THR A 275 1.65 -17.81 4.04
CA THR A 275 2.41 -19.06 4.17
C THR A 275 1.96 -20.13 3.15
N GLU A 276 0.78 -19.99 2.55
CA GLU A 276 0.19 -20.99 1.64
C GLU A 276 0.19 -20.52 0.17
N ASP A 277 -0.02 -19.23 -0.10
CA ASP A 277 -0.04 -18.65 -1.46
C ASP A 277 1.38 -18.27 -1.93
N GLU A 278 1.85 -18.89 -3.02
CA GLU A 278 3.19 -18.64 -3.57
C GLU A 278 3.39 -17.20 -4.08
N GLN A 279 2.36 -16.55 -4.63
CA GLN A 279 2.47 -15.16 -5.08
C GLN A 279 2.67 -14.21 -3.90
N LEU A 280 1.99 -14.48 -2.77
CA LEU A 280 2.13 -13.69 -1.55
C LEU A 280 3.50 -13.91 -0.88
N LYS A 281 4.01 -15.16 -0.90
CA LYS A 281 5.39 -15.45 -0.45
C LYS A 281 6.43 -14.70 -1.28
N GLU A 282 6.23 -14.65 -2.60
CA GLU A 282 7.15 -13.94 -3.49
C GLU A 282 7.17 -12.43 -3.16
N ARG A 283 6.01 -11.83 -2.87
CA ARG A 283 5.93 -10.44 -2.40
C ARG A 283 6.71 -10.22 -1.10
N ASP A 284 6.54 -11.09 -0.10
CA ASP A 284 7.31 -11.05 1.15
C ASP A 284 8.82 -11.19 0.90
N LEU A 285 9.22 -12.06 -0.03
CA LEU A 285 10.62 -12.25 -0.41
C LEU A 285 11.21 -11.00 -1.09
N ILE A 286 10.48 -10.37 -2.01
CA ILE A 286 10.91 -9.15 -2.69
C ILE A 286 11.08 -8.01 -1.68
N VAL A 287 10.11 -7.80 -0.80
CA VAL A 287 10.18 -6.76 0.24
C VAL A 287 11.31 -7.06 1.23
N GLY A 288 11.53 -8.33 1.56
CA GLY A 288 12.68 -8.78 2.35
C GLY A 288 14.02 -8.45 1.67
N ARG A 289 14.14 -8.66 0.35
CA ARG A 289 15.33 -8.28 -0.43
C ARG A 289 15.55 -6.77 -0.42
N ILE A 290 14.50 -5.96 -0.55
CA ILE A 290 14.57 -4.50 -0.45
C ILE A 290 15.03 -4.07 0.96
N CYS A 291 14.48 -4.68 2.00
CA CYS A 291 14.87 -4.41 3.39
C CYS A 291 16.33 -4.78 3.68
N ALA A 292 16.87 -5.82 3.04
CA ALA A 292 18.26 -6.20 3.14
C ALA A 292 19.17 -5.23 2.37
N LEU A 293 18.86 -4.98 1.08
CA LEU A 293 19.64 -4.10 0.22
C LEU A 293 19.70 -2.67 0.76
N SER A 294 18.58 -2.15 1.29
CA SER A 294 18.53 -0.82 1.90
C SER A 294 19.50 -0.67 3.09
N ARG A 295 19.73 -1.73 3.87
CA ARG A 295 20.73 -1.72 4.94
C ARG A 295 22.15 -1.78 4.37
N ASP A 296 22.38 -2.61 3.36
CA ASP A 296 23.69 -2.76 2.71
C ASP A 296 24.17 -1.47 2.03
N ILE A 297 23.25 -0.67 1.49
CA ILE A 297 23.56 0.65 0.90
C ILE A 297 23.55 1.81 1.92
N GLY A 298 23.31 1.51 3.20
CA GLY A 298 23.47 2.46 4.31
C GLY A 298 22.28 3.37 4.61
N ILE A 299 21.04 2.98 4.24
CA ILE A 299 19.83 3.68 4.70
C ILE A 299 19.54 3.28 6.14
N LYS A 300 19.63 4.23 7.06
CA LYS A 300 19.40 4.02 8.49
C LYS A 300 17.96 4.28 8.90
N ASP A 301 17.49 3.60 9.94
CA ASP A 301 16.13 3.79 10.45
C ASP A 301 15.94 5.21 11.02
N GLU A 302 16.98 5.81 11.60
CA GLU A 302 16.93 7.19 12.12
C GLU A 302 16.73 8.22 10.99
N ASP A 303 17.33 7.99 9.82
CA ASP A 303 17.16 8.85 8.65
C ASP A 303 15.73 8.75 8.12
N LEU A 304 15.18 7.53 8.06
CA LEU A 304 13.79 7.28 7.67
C LEU A 304 12.82 7.96 8.64
N LEU A 305 13.06 7.82 9.95
CA LEU A 305 12.25 8.43 10.98
C LEU A 305 12.24 9.96 10.86
N ALA A 306 13.41 10.58 10.64
CA ALA A 306 13.52 12.02 10.47
C ALA A 306 12.72 12.52 9.23
N ILE A 307 12.75 11.76 8.13
CA ILE A 307 11.99 12.09 6.92
C ILE A 307 10.48 12.02 7.20
N VAL A 308 9.97 10.94 7.80
CA VAL A 308 8.52 10.77 8.02
C VAL A 308 7.97 11.69 9.12
N SER A 309 8.81 12.14 10.05
CA SER A 309 8.44 13.14 11.05
C SER A 309 8.44 14.58 10.49
N THR A 310 8.96 14.81 9.29
CA THR A 310 8.97 16.13 8.65
C THR A 310 7.63 16.41 7.92
N PRO A 311 6.98 17.56 8.15
CA PRO A 311 5.73 17.95 7.47
C PRO A 311 5.88 17.99 5.94
N ALA A 312 4.78 17.73 5.21
CA ALA A 312 4.76 17.65 3.75
C ALA A 312 5.37 18.88 3.06
N GLU A 313 5.03 20.07 3.56
CA GLU A 313 5.41 21.37 3.01
C GLU A 313 6.89 21.70 3.24
N SER A 314 7.53 20.99 4.17
CA SER A 314 8.94 21.18 4.53
C SER A 314 9.87 20.24 3.76
N HIS A 315 9.33 19.34 2.94
CA HIS A 315 10.14 18.44 2.12
C HIS A 315 10.73 19.19 0.91
N PRO A 316 11.96 18.85 0.49
CA PRO A 316 12.52 19.34 -0.75
C PRO A 316 11.70 18.88 -1.97
N PRO A 317 11.77 19.61 -3.10
CA PRO A 317 11.12 19.17 -4.33
C PRO A 317 11.70 17.83 -4.81
N PRO A 318 10.97 17.07 -5.65
CA PRO A 318 11.49 15.86 -6.28
C PRO A 318 12.81 16.11 -7.01
N LEU A 319 13.62 15.05 -7.16
CA LEU A 319 14.86 15.12 -7.91
C LEU A 319 14.58 15.52 -9.37
N ASP A 320 15.23 16.58 -9.82
CA ASP A 320 15.25 16.97 -11.22
C ASP A 320 16.36 16.19 -11.94
N PHE A 321 15.98 15.40 -12.94
CA PHE A 321 16.93 14.62 -13.73
C PHE A 321 17.45 15.36 -14.98
N GLU A 322 16.86 16.50 -15.35
CA GLU A 322 17.35 17.34 -16.46
C GLU A 322 18.72 17.93 -16.13
N GLU A 323 18.94 18.29 -14.86
CA GLU A 323 20.24 18.70 -14.34
C GLU A 323 20.85 17.61 -13.46
N ALA A 324 21.96 17.01 -13.91
CA ALA A 324 22.64 15.98 -13.12
C ALA A 324 23.07 16.50 -11.73
N PRO A 325 22.74 15.78 -10.64
CA PRO A 325 23.00 16.25 -9.28
C PRO A 325 24.50 16.37 -9.01
N LYS A 326 24.91 17.51 -8.46
CA LYS A 326 26.30 17.83 -8.14
C LYS A 326 26.65 17.51 -6.70
N SER A 327 25.65 17.37 -5.83
CA SER A 327 25.84 17.10 -4.42
C SER A 327 24.78 16.16 -3.84
N VAL A 328 25.12 15.48 -2.76
CA VAL A 328 24.22 14.54 -2.04
C VAL A 328 22.93 15.23 -1.55
N LYS A 329 22.97 16.54 -1.30
CA LYS A 329 21.82 17.30 -0.79
C LYS A 329 20.75 17.54 -1.85
N GLU A 330 21.12 17.48 -3.12
CA GLU A 330 20.21 17.64 -4.27
C GLU A 330 19.39 16.36 -4.52
N ILE A 331 19.69 15.25 -3.84
CA ILE A 331 19.02 13.97 -4.01
C ILE A 331 18.19 13.65 -2.75
N PRO A 332 16.93 14.07 -2.70
CA PRO A 332 16.05 13.82 -1.57
C PRO A 332 15.51 12.39 -1.59
N LEU A 333 15.37 11.75 -0.43
CA LEU A 333 14.63 10.49 -0.35
C LEU A 333 13.14 10.79 -0.18
N GLU A 334 12.31 10.12 -0.98
CA GLU A 334 10.87 10.37 -1.00
C GLU A 334 10.19 9.87 0.29
N ARG A 335 9.26 10.68 0.83
CA ARG A 335 8.66 10.48 2.15
C ARG A 335 7.74 9.26 2.26
N HIS A 336 6.96 8.94 1.22
CA HIS A 336 6.07 7.79 1.20
C HIS A 336 6.89 6.49 1.14
N GLY A 337 7.89 6.41 0.26
CA GLY A 337 8.81 5.28 0.22
C GLY A 337 9.60 5.12 1.52
N ALA A 338 9.96 6.22 2.20
CA ALA A 338 10.59 6.17 3.52
C ALA A 338 9.67 5.57 4.60
N LEU A 339 8.38 5.98 4.62
CA LEU A 339 7.36 5.40 5.50
C LEU A 339 7.17 3.91 5.24
N LEU A 340 7.04 3.53 3.96
CA LEU A 340 6.86 2.14 3.55
C LEU A 340 8.06 1.28 3.95
N LEU A 341 9.29 1.77 3.78
CA LEU A 341 10.49 1.05 4.20
C LEU A 341 10.57 0.89 5.72
N LEU A 342 10.26 1.94 6.47
CA LEU A 342 10.27 1.92 7.94
C LEU A 342 9.24 0.90 8.47
N ALA A 343 8.03 0.90 7.89
CA ALA A 343 6.99 -0.06 8.22
C ALA A 343 7.36 -1.49 7.83
N ALA A 344 7.93 -1.71 6.64
CA ALA A 344 8.38 -3.01 6.19
C ALA A 344 9.48 -3.60 7.10
N ARG A 345 10.49 -2.80 7.47
CA ARG A 345 11.55 -3.22 8.39
C ARG A 345 11.00 -3.58 9.78
N SER A 346 10.13 -2.74 10.33
CA SER A 346 9.57 -2.92 11.67
C SER A 346 8.61 -4.12 11.72
N SER A 347 7.81 -4.29 10.66
CA SER A 347 6.92 -5.44 10.51
C SER A 347 7.71 -6.73 10.35
N ALA A 348 8.78 -6.74 9.55
CA ALA A 348 9.64 -7.92 9.39
C ALA A 348 10.34 -8.31 10.71
N ALA A 349 10.83 -7.32 11.48
CA ALA A 349 11.42 -7.55 12.80
C ALA A 349 10.41 -8.23 13.75
N THR A 350 9.17 -7.77 13.73
CA THR A 350 8.10 -8.28 14.61
C THR A 350 7.55 -9.61 14.14
N LEU A 351 7.31 -9.81 12.83
CA LEU A 351 6.67 -11.00 12.27
C LEU A 351 7.62 -12.19 12.15
N PHE A 352 8.90 -11.96 11.83
CA PHE A 352 9.87 -13.02 11.54
C PHE A 352 11.08 -13.07 12.50
N GLU A 353 11.03 -12.35 13.62
CA GLU A 353 12.16 -12.23 14.57
C GLU A 353 13.44 -11.69 13.90
N GLY A 354 13.25 -10.66 13.07
CA GLY A 354 14.32 -10.02 12.30
C GLY A 354 15.21 -9.09 13.15
N ALA A 355 16.07 -8.34 12.46
CA ALA A 355 16.96 -7.36 13.09
C ALA A 355 16.17 -6.30 13.86
N GLU A 356 16.68 -5.89 15.03
CA GLU A 356 16.10 -4.81 15.81
C GLU A 356 16.00 -3.52 14.98
N THR A 357 14.86 -2.85 15.08
CA THR A 357 14.58 -1.56 14.44
C THR A 357 14.48 -0.44 15.49
N ALA A 358 14.59 0.80 15.03
CA ALA A 358 14.42 1.96 15.90
C ALA A 358 13.04 1.93 16.60
N ARG A 359 13.02 2.21 17.91
CA ARG A 359 11.77 2.36 18.66
C ARG A 359 11.06 3.64 18.22
N ILE A 360 9.80 3.52 17.85
CA ILE A 360 8.90 4.64 17.59
C ILE A 360 7.97 4.75 18.79
N PRO A 361 8.10 5.77 19.66
CA PRO A 361 7.16 5.98 20.76
C PRO A 361 5.82 6.49 20.22
N ILE A 362 4.72 6.18 20.91
CA ILE A 362 3.39 6.67 20.52
C ILE A 362 3.38 8.20 20.62
N TYR A 363 3.90 8.73 21.72
CA TYR A 363 4.09 10.16 21.92
C TYR A 363 5.57 10.54 22.03
N PRO A 364 5.99 11.66 21.42
CA PRO A 364 5.24 12.48 20.45
C PRO A 364 5.33 11.93 19.01
N THR A 365 6.10 10.86 18.77
CA THR A 365 6.59 10.53 17.43
C THR A 365 5.52 9.95 16.51
N MET A 366 4.80 8.90 16.92
CA MET A 366 3.77 8.28 16.07
C MET A 366 2.62 9.25 15.79
N GLU A 367 2.25 10.07 16.78
CA GLU A 367 1.27 11.15 16.65
C GLU A 367 1.65 12.15 15.54
N VAL A 368 2.89 12.65 15.54
CA VAL A 368 3.39 13.54 14.48
C VAL A 368 3.40 12.85 13.12
N ILE A 369 3.83 11.59 13.04
CA ILE A 369 3.85 10.83 11.78
C ILE A 369 2.43 10.66 11.22
N LEU A 370 1.46 10.25 12.05
CA LEU A 370 0.07 10.11 11.59
C LEU A 370 -0.50 11.44 11.08
N SER A 371 -0.27 12.53 11.81
CA SER A 371 -0.71 13.87 11.42
C SER A 371 -0.11 14.32 10.09
N ASN A 372 1.17 14.03 9.85
CA ASN A 372 1.87 14.39 8.60
C ASN A 372 1.34 13.68 7.35
N PHE A 373 0.71 12.49 7.48
CA PHE A 373 0.28 11.67 6.34
C PHE A 373 -1.24 11.57 6.17
N VAL A 374 -2.02 11.71 7.25
CA VAL A 374 -3.49 11.57 7.20
C VAL A 374 -4.20 12.92 7.01
N GLY A 375 -3.52 14.02 7.34
CA GLY A 375 -4.04 15.39 7.19
C GLY A 375 -5.07 15.79 8.26
N ASN A 376 -5.35 17.09 8.32
CA ASN A 376 -6.26 17.70 9.30
C ASN A 376 -7.70 17.93 8.78
N GLY A 377 -7.92 17.78 7.47
CA GLY A 377 -9.22 18.02 6.82
C GLY A 377 -10.21 16.87 6.99
N ILE A 378 -11.50 17.22 7.10
CA ILE A 378 -12.66 16.30 7.07
C ILE A 378 -13.17 16.14 5.63
N THR A 379 -12.44 16.65 4.63
CA THR A 379 -12.92 16.63 3.24
C THR A 379 -13.00 15.19 2.74
N ASP A 380 -14.24 14.84 2.39
CA ASP A 380 -14.79 13.61 1.84
C ASP A 380 -14.21 13.29 0.44
N GLU A 381 -12.91 13.52 0.24
CA GLU A 381 -12.23 13.08 -0.96
C GLU A 381 -12.18 11.55 -0.89
N ALA A 382 -12.74 10.93 -1.94
CA ALA A 382 -12.82 9.48 -2.10
C ALA A 382 -11.48 8.84 -1.70
N PRO A 383 -11.50 7.68 -1.02
CA PRO A 383 -10.27 6.99 -0.64
C PRO A 383 -9.44 6.77 -1.91
N ASP A 384 -8.34 7.51 -2.03
CA ASP A 384 -7.35 7.26 -3.06
C ASP A 384 -6.91 5.80 -2.91
N GLU A 385 -7.25 4.94 -3.88
CA GLU A 385 -6.91 3.52 -3.84
C GLU A 385 -5.40 3.32 -3.72
N GLN A 386 -4.62 4.28 -4.24
CA GLN A 386 -3.16 4.32 -4.11
C GLN A 386 -2.73 4.51 -2.64
N ALA A 387 -3.56 5.09 -1.77
CA ALA A 387 -3.23 5.34 -0.37
C ALA A 387 -3.39 4.12 0.56
N GLN A 388 -3.90 2.97 0.08
CA GLN A 388 -4.14 1.79 0.95
C GLN A 388 -2.84 1.26 1.58
N ALA A 389 -1.77 1.11 0.80
CA ALA A 389 -0.49 0.62 1.31
C ALA A 389 0.13 1.56 2.35
N LEU A 390 -0.07 2.88 2.19
CA LEU A 390 0.40 3.89 3.13
C LEU A 390 -0.38 3.84 4.44
N HIS A 391 -1.70 3.69 4.38
CA HIS A 391 -2.52 3.52 5.58
C HIS A 391 -2.20 2.21 6.32
N ASP A 392 -2.00 1.09 5.59
CA ASP A 392 -1.57 -0.18 6.20
C ASP A 392 -0.21 -0.03 6.90
N ALA A 393 0.74 0.68 6.29
CA ALA A 393 2.03 0.99 6.90
C ALA A 393 1.91 1.83 8.19
N LEU A 394 1.06 2.87 8.20
CA LEU A 394 0.82 3.70 9.39
C LEU A 394 0.19 2.90 10.53
N LEU A 395 -0.80 2.07 10.23
CA LEU A 395 -1.46 1.22 11.21
C LEU A 395 -0.50 0.15 11.74
N ALA A 396 0.32 -0.45 10.88
CA ALA A 396 1.34 -1.42 11.27
C ALA A 396 2.34 -0.81 12.26
N LEU A 397 2.87 0.38 11.98
CA LEU A 397 3.75 1.11 12.90
C LEU A 397 3.06 1.44 14.22
N THR A 398 1.77 1.82 14.19
CA THR A 398 0.99 2.11 15.40
C THR A 398 0.84 0.86 16.27
N ILE A 399 0.48 -0.29 15.69
CA ILE A 399 0.35 -1.58 16.40
C ILE A 399 1.69 -2.00 17.03
N ILE A 400 2.80 -1.86 16.29
CA ILE A 400 4.13 -2.20 16.84
C ILE A 400 4.49 -1.27 18.00
N SER A 401 4.16 0.02 17.88
CA SER A 401 4.44 1.02 18.91
C SER A 401 3.61 0.78 20.18
N SER A 402 2.36 0.33 20.06
CA SER A 402 1.46 0.06 21.19
C SER A 402 1.75 -1.24 21.95
N GLN A 403 2.55 -2.15 21.40
CA GLN A 403 2.99 -3.36 22.09
C GLN A 403 3.97 -3.08 23.26
N LYS A 404 4.53 -1.87 23.33
CA LYS A 404 5.40 -1.41 24.42
C LYS A 404 4.62 -0.47 25.33
N GLU A 405 5.17 -0.17 26.50
CA GLU A 405 4.56 0.78 27.44
C GLU A 405 4.35 2.13 26.75
N VAL A 406 3.09 2.54 26.66
CA VAL A 406 2.64 3.76 25.98
C VAL A 406 2.98 4.96 26.83
N GLU A 407 3.66 5.94 26.24
CA GLU A 407 4.01 7.18 26.91
C GLU A 407 2.76 8.02 27.22
N THR A 408 2.81 8.88 28.24
CA THR A 408 1.71 9.79 28.52
C THR A 408 1.71 10.98 27.54
N PRO A 409 0.56 11.40 27.00
CA PRO A 409 0.47 12.60 26.17
C PRO A 409 0.88 13.84 26.98
N ALA A 410 1.47 14.83 26.31
CA ALA A 410 1.86 16.09 26.94
C ALA A 410 0.63 16.93 27.36
N ASP A 411 -0.43 16.89 26.55
CA ASP A 411 -1.69 17.57 26.79
C ASP A 411 -2.87 16.84 26.12
N ASP A 412 -4.09 17.26 26.46
CA ASP A 412 -5.33 16.72 25.88
C ASP A 412 -5.42 16.93 24.35
N GLN A 413 -4.78 17.96 23.82
CA GLN A 413 -4.79 18.28 22.39
C GLN A 413 -3.93 17.28 21.61
N GLN A 414 -2.78 16.89 22.13
CA GLN A 414 -1.91 15.87 21.55
C GLN A 414 -2.61 14.51 21.54
N PHE A 415 -3.30 14.18 22.64
CA PHE A 415 -4.14 12.98 22.70
C PHE A 415 -5.21 13.02 21.61
N GLN A 416 -5.99 14.11 21.55
CA GLN A 416 -7.04 14.29 20.55
C GLN A 416 -6.51 14.23 19.11
N THR A 417 -5.32 14.76 18.85
CA THR A 417 -4.72 14.77 17.51
C THR A 417 -4.39 13.35 17.05
N LEU A 418 -3.74 12.54 17.91
CA LEU A 418 -3.49 11.13 17.63
C LEU A 418 -4.80 10.38 17.36
N VAL A 419 -5.78 10.58 18.24
CA VAL A 419 -7.12 9.96 18.19
C VAL A 419 -7.80 10.17 16.84
N LEU A 420 -7.86 11.43 16.41
CA LEU A 420 -8.49 11.82 15.15
C LEU A 420 -7.72 11.25 13.96
N ALA A 421 -6.39 11.35 13.95
CA ALA A 421 -5.56 10.88 12.84
C ALA A 421 -5.64 9.35 12.70
N LEU A 422 -5.59 8.62 13.81
CA LEU A 422 -5.71 7.17 13.83
C LEU A 422 -7.09 6.70 13.36
N THR A 423 -8.15 7.37 13.83
CA THR A 423 -9.51 7.04 13.42
C THR A 423 -9.68 7.25 11.91
N ARG A 424 -9.24 8.39 11.37
CA ARG A 424 -9.26 8.66 9.92
C ARG A 424 -8.50 7.60 9.13
N CYS A 425 -7.31 7.20 9.61
CA CYS A 425 -6.51 6.15 8.99
C CYS A 425 -7.23 4.80 8.96
N SER A 426 -7.83 4.42 10.10
CA SER A 426 -8.52 3.12 10.27
C SER A 426 -9.85 3.02 9.53
N CYS A 427 -10.61 4.10 9.39
CA CYS A 427 -11.90 4.10 8.69
C CYS A 427 -11.76 3.85 7.19
N ARG A 428 -10.60 4.16 6.61
CA ARG A 428 -10.26 3.87 5.21
C ARG A 428 -9.91 2.41 4.97
N GLN A 429 -9.92 1.56 6.02
CA GLN A 429 -9.67 0.13 5.91
C GLN A 429 -10.95 -0.66 5.70
N THR A 430 -10.84 -1.74 4.92
CA THR A 430 -11.95 -2.67 4.65
C THR A 430 -12.22 -3.60 5.84
N TYR A 431 -11.23 -3.86 6.68
CA TYR A 431 -11.32 -4.87 7.74
C TYR A 431 -11.71 -4.29 9.09
N ASN A 432 -12.77 -4.85 9.69
CA ASN A 432 -13.30 -4.41 10.99
C ASN A 432 -12.27 -4.47 12.13
N GLY A 433 -11.34 -5.45 12.11
CA GLY A 433 -10.26 -5.52 13.10
C GLY A 433 -9.36 -4.27 13.10
N LEU A 434 -9.08 -3.71 11.92
CA LEU A 434 -8.30 -2.48 11.81
C LEU A 434 -9.11 -1.23 12.21
N ARG A 435 -10.43 -1.23 11.96
CA ARG A 435 -11.35 -0.16 12.37
C ARG A 435 -11.51 -0.03 13.88
N ASN A 436 -11.12 -1.05 14.65
CA ASN A 436 -11.18 -1.06 16.10
C ASN A 436 -9.88 -0.59 16.77
N ILE A 437 -8.79 -0.42 16.03
CA ILE A 437 -7.50 0.06 16.56
C ILE A 437 -7.64 1.40 17.34
N PRO A 438 -8.44 2.39 16.88
CA PRO A 438 -8.68 3.60 17.68
C PRO A 438 -9.40 3.31 19.00
N ALA A 439 -10.32 2.33 19.03
CA ALA A 439 -11.09 2.00 20.23
C ALA A 439 -10.20 1.39 21.32
N ASP A 440 -9.17 0.62 20.96
CA ASP A 440 -8.17 0.12 21.90
C ASP A 440 -7.31 1.23 22.51
N ILE A 441 -7.28 2.42 21.92
CA ILE A 441 -6.38 3.52 22.28
C ILE A 441 -7.12 4.69 22.99
N ILE A 442 -8.47 4.77 22.96
CA ILE A 442 -9.17 6.06 23.15
C ILE A 442 -10.45 6.01 24.00
N GLN A 443 -10.56 7.01 24.90
CA GLN A 443 -11.80 7.51 25.52
C GLN A 443 -12.08 8.96 25.04
N LYS A 444 -13.34 9.27 24.66
CA LYS A 444 -14.00 10.62 24.46
C LYS A 444 -14.45 11.03 23.02
N ASP A 445 -15.14 12.19 22.93
CA ASP A 445 -16.53 12.39 22.45
C ASP A 445 -16.68 13.13 21.09
N GLU A 446 -15.61 13.32 20.30
CA GLU A 446 -15.65 14.19 19.09
C GLU A 446 -15.50 13.46 17.73
N LEU A 447 -15.91 12.20 17.65
CA LEU A 447 -15.76 11.39 16.44
C LEU A 447 -17.09 10.83 15.95
N SER A 448 -17.78 11.49 15.01
CA SER A 448 -19.04 10.97 14.44
C SER A 448 -18.87 9.64 13.70
N TYR A 449 -17.69 9.38 13.15
CA TYR A 449 -17.37 8.20 12.35
C TYR A 449 -16.79 7.02 13.16
N ALA A 450 -16.27 7.28 14.37
CA ALA A 450 -15.83 6.22 15.30
C ALA A 450 -16.95 5.72 16.21
N ARG A 451 -18.13 6.37 16.21
CA ARG A 451 -19.13 6.15 17.26
C ARG A 451 -19.62 4.72 17.30
N GLU A 452 -19.80 4.06 16.16
CA GLU A 452 -20.21 2.65 16.12
C GLU A 452 -19.17 1.75 16.79
N SER A 453 -17.89 1.86 16.41
CA SER A 453 -16.79 1.10 17.02
C SER A 453 -16.62 1.43 18.50
N ALA A 454 -16.72 2.70 18.88
CA ALA A 454 -16.64 3.15 20.27
C ALA A 454 -17.79 2.59 21.13
N VAL A 455 -19.00 2.47 20.57
CA VAL A 455 -20.13 1.81 21.24
C VAL A 455 -19.90 0.31 21.36
N GLY A 456 -19.33 -0.32 20.33
CA GLY A 456 -18.91 -1.72 20.38
C GLY A 456 -17.90 -1.98 21.51
N TRP A 457 -16.87 -1.15 21.61
CA TRP A 457 -15.88 -1.20 22.68
C TRP A 457 -16.48 -0.94 24.07
N LEU A 458 -17.31 0.10 24.19
CA LEU A 458 -18.00 0.41 25.45
C LEU A 458 -18.88 -0.76 25.91
N LYS A 459 -19.57 -1.43 24.97
CA LYS A 459 -20.34 -2.64 25.26
C LYS A 459 -19.43 -3.73 25.82
N ASP A 460 -18.28 -3.98 25.20
CA ASP A 460 -17.36 -5.01 25.66
C ASP A 460 -16.77 -4.67 27.03
N GLU A 461 -16.40 -3.42 27.28
CA GLU A 461 -15.92 -2.95 28.59
C GLU A 461 -16.97 -3.05 29.70
N ILE A 462 -18.23 -2.75 29.41
CA ILE A 462 -19.33 -2.93 30.38
C ILE A 462 -19.56 -4.42 30.66
N LEU A 463 -19.35 -5.30 29.66
CA LEU A 463 -19.56 -6.73 29.79
C LEU A 463 -18.36 -7.49 30.39
N THR A 464 -17.14 -6.96 30.32
CA THR A 464 -15.92 -7.62 30.81
C THR A 464 -15.98 -7.91 32.33
N PRO A 465 -16.32 -6.96 33.22
CA PRO A 465 -16.46 -7.22 34.66
C PRO A 465 -17.55 -8.24 34.98
N ALA A 466 -18.61 -8.28 34.16
CA ALA A 466 -19.71 -9.24 34.31
C ALA A 466 -19.29 -10.69 33.97
N LYS A 467 -18.17 -10.88 33.25
CA LYS A 467 -17.66 -12.19 32.83
C LYS A 467 -16.53 -12.72 33.72
N THR A 468 -15.72 -11.86 34.33
CA THR A 468 -14.49 -12.27 35.05
C THR A 468 -14.61 -12.34 36.57
N HIS A 469 -15.70 -11.86 37.19
CA HIS A 469 -15.91 -11.85 38.66
C HIS A 469 -14.78 -11.17 39.48
N GLU A 470 -13.86 -10.44 38.84
CA GLU A 470 -12.84 -9.64 39.51
C GLU A 470 -13.38 -8.23 39.77
N GLU A 471 -13.39 -7.81 41.04
CA GLU A 471 -13.67 -6.44 41.45
C GLU A 471 -12.50 -5.53 41.02
N ASN A 472 -12.44 -5.20 39.74
CA ASN A 472 -11.58 -4.13 39.25
C ASN A 472 -12.41 -2.85 39.09
N ASP A 473 -11.79 -1.74 39.48
CA ASP A 473 -12.28 -0.35 39.55
C ASP A 473 -12.61 0.20 38.15
N ASN A 474 -13.58 -0.43 37.46
CA ASN A 474 -13.95 -0.07 36.10
C ASN A 474 -14.85 1.18 36.12
N ILE A 475 -14.33 2.29 35.60
CA ILE A 475 -15.02 3.57 35.50
C ILE A 475 -16.36 3.48 34.75
N PHE A 476 -16.53 2.51 33.84
CA PHE A 476 -17.76 2.30 33.07
C PHE A 476 -18.84 1.53 33.83
N SER A 477 -18.49 0.96 34.98
CA SER A 477 -19.41 0.33 35.92
C SER A 477 -19.94 1.33 36.96
N ASP A 478 -19.37 2.53 37.07
CA ASP A 478 -19.87 3.59 37.95
C ASP A 478 -21.12 4.27 37.33
N PRO A 479 -22.27 4.27 38.04
CA PRO A 479 -23.47 4.97 37.59
C PRO A 479 -23.26 6.43 37.21
N GLN A 480 -22.37 7.16 37.91
CA GLN A 480 -22.21 8.60 37.65
C GLN A 480 -21.45 8.88 36.36
N GLN A 481 -20.42 8.09 36.06
CA GLN A 481 -19.70 8.20 34.79
C GLN A 481 -20.54 7.67 33.63
N PHE A 482 -21.25 6.55 33.84
CA PHE A 482 -22.17 6.03 32.83
C PHE A 482 -23.27 7.03 32.48
N SER A 483 -23.83 7.75 33.46
CA SER A 483 -24.84 8.80 33.24
C SER A 483 -24.34 9.92 32.31
N LYS A 484 -23.06 10.31 32.43
CA LYS A 484 -22.46 11.31 31.54
C LYS A 484 -22.32 10.75 30.11
N ILE A 485 -21.86 9.51 29.99
CA ILE A 485 -21.70 8.82 28.70
C ILE A 485 -23.07 8.58 28.06
N SER A 486 -24.10 8.20 28.84
CA SER A 486 -25.45 7.93 28.37
C SER A 486 -26.10 9.20 27.82
N ALA A 487 -25.86 10.36 28.44
CA ALA A 487 -26.32 11.65 27.93
C ALA A 487 -25.70 12.03 26.58
N SER A 488 -24.42 11.72 26.35
CA SER A 488 -23.76 11.92 25.05
C SER A 488 -24.20 10.88 24.01
N LEU A 489 -24.28 9.60 24.40
CA LEU A 489 -24.63 8.48 23.55
C LEU A 489 -26.08 8.58 23.04
N TYR A 490 -27.02 8.92 23.92
CA TYR A 490 -28.44 9.02 23.63
C TYR A 490 -28.88 10.47 23.43
N ASN A 491 -28.12 11.22 22.62
CA ASN A 491 -28.39 12.62 22.32
C ASN A 491 -29.27 12.78 21.06
N ALA A 492 -30.50 13.25 21.24
CA ALA A 492 -31.41 13.46 20.11
C ALA A 492 -31.05 14.62 19.18
N SER A 493 -30.14 15.52 19.60
CA SER A 493 -29.68 16.63 18.73
C SER A 493 -29.05 16.12 17.43
N VAL A 494 -28.47 14.90 17.45
CA VAL A 494 -27.78 14.26 16.32
C VAL A 494 -28.70 14.03 15.11
N PHE A 495 -29.98 13.75 15.33
CA PHE A 495 -30.95 13.51 14.25
C PHE A 495 -32.07 14.56 14.21
N ARG A 496 -32.28 15.36 15.27
CA ARG A 496 -33.22 16.50 15.23
C ARG A 496 -32.77 17.64 14.32
N SER A 497 -31.49 17.69 13.95
CA SER A 497 -30.97 18.66 12.97
C SER A 497 -31.32 18.32 11.52
N LEU A 498 -31.92 17.16 11.25
CA LEU A 498 -32.31 16.75 9.91
C LEU A 498 -33.51 17.58 9.44
N ASP A 499 -33.39 18.19 8.25
CA ASP A 499 -34.52 18.85 7.60
C ASP A 499 -35.43 17.81 6.95
N MET A 500 -36.51 17.46 7.65
CA MET A 500 -37.49 16.48 7.21
C MET A 500 -38.57 17.09 6.31
N SER A 501 -38.54 18.39 6.04
CA SER A 501 -39.60 19.12 5.34
C SER A 501 -39.26 19.36 3.86
N THR A 502 -38.20 20.13 3.61
CA THR A 502 -37.75 20.50 2.26
C THR A 502 -36.57 19.64 1.81
N GLY A 503 -35.70 19.26 2.74
CA GLY A 503 -34.48 18.48 2.49
C GLY A 503 -34.59 16.98 2.80
N ILE A 504 -35.79 16.38 2.75
CA ILE A 504 -36.01 14.99 3.20
C ILE A 504 -35.07 13.97 2.55
N VAL A 505 -34.73 14.14 1.26
CA VAL A 505 -33.82 13.26 0.52
C VAL A 505 -32.39 13.35 1.07
N ILE A 506 -31.87 14.57 1.25
CA ILE A 506 -30.53 14.80 1.79
C ILE A 506 -30.46 14.30 3.25
N SER A 507 -31.52 14.56 4.02
CA SER A 507 -31.66 14.08 5.39
C SER A 507 -31.69 12.56 5.45
N TRP A 508 -32.37 11.89 4.51
CA TRP A 508 -32.40 10.43 4.41
C TRP A 508 -31.04 9.85 4.06
N ILE A 509 -30.34 10.40 3.06
CA ILE A 509 -28.99 9.95 2.68
C ILE A 509 -28.04 10.07 3.87
N ARG A 510 -28.04 11.23 4.56
CA ARG A 510 -27.22 11.44 5.75
C ARG A 510 -27.60 10.49 6.88
N PHE A 511 -28.89 10.25 7.07
CA PHE A 511 -29.38 9.34 8.10
C PHE A 511 -28.94 7.90 7.82
N SER A 512 -29.18 7.39 6.60
CA SER A 512 -28.90 6.01 6.22
C SER A 512 -27.39 5.71 6.18
N GLN A 513 -26.58 6.63 5.67
CA GLN A 513 -25.14 6.42 5.50
C GLN A 513 -24.32 6.73 6.76
N SER A 514 -24.70 7.74 7.56
CA SER A 514 -23.83 8.24 8.64
C SER A 514 -24.40 8.04 10.05
N LEU A 515 -25.72 8.07 10.22
CA LEU A 515 -26.33 8.06 11.56
C LEU A 515 -26.88 6.69 11.96
N ALA A 516 -27.46 5.96 11.01
CA ALA A 516 -28.17 4.73 11.30
C ALA A 516 -27.30 3.62 11.92
N PRO A 517 -26.07 3.35 11.42
CA PRO A 517 -25.19 2.34 12.03
C PRO A 517 -24.86 2.64 13.50
N TYR A 518 -24.52 3.91 13.80
CA TYR A 518 -24.28 4.37 15.16
C TYR A 518 -25.51 4.23 16.06
N LEU A 519 -26.67 4.73 15.63
CA LEU A 519 -27.90 4.67 16.41
C LEU A 519 -28.32 3.22 16.68
N HIS A 520 -28.10 2.33 15.71
CA HIS A 520 -28.36 0.91 15.84
C HIS A 520 -27.44 0.27 16.88
N ALA A 521 -26.13 0.55 16.85
CA ALA A 521 -25.20 0.07 17.87
C ALA A 521 -25.55 0.60 19.27
N ALA A 522 -25.90 1.89 19.39
CA ALA A 522 -26.28 2.52 20.65
C ALA A 522 -27.56 1.89 21.25
N LEU A 523 -28.59 1.69 20.43
CA LEU A 523 -29.83 1.03 20.86
C LEU A 523 -29.60 -0.43 21.23
N ASN A 524 -28.74 -1.16 20.51
CA ASN A 524 -28.37 -2.52 20.87
C ASN A 524 -27.64 -2.58 22.22
N LEU A 525 -26.71 -1.66 22.49
CA LEU A 525 -26.08 -1.54 23.80
C LEU A 525 -27.14 -1.30 24.89
N TYR A 526 -28.07 -0.37 24.66
CA TYR A 526 -29.17 -0.12 25.59
C TYR A 526 -30.01 -1.38 25.83
N TYR A 527 -30.37 -2.10 24.76
CA TYR A 527 -31.11 -3.37 24.82
C TYR A 527 -30.39 -4.43 25.65
N VAL A 528 -29.07 -4.60 25.47
CA VAL A 528 -28.24 -5.52 26.26
C VAL A 528 -28.25 -5.14 27.74
N ILE A 529 -28.07 -3.86 28.05
CA ILE A 529 -28.08 -3.34 29.43
C ILE A 529 -29.44 -3.61 30.10
N ILE A 530 -30.54 -3.25 29.44
CA ILE A 530 -31.89 -3.47 30.00
C ILE A 530 -32.28 -4.95 30.01
N SER A 531 -31.66 -5.82 29.23
CA SER A 531 -31.95 -7.26 29.28
C SER A 531 -31.35 -7.93 30.51
N SER A 532 -30.21 -7.44 31.01
CA SER A 532 -29.52 -7.98 32.19
C SER A 532 -29.97 -7.35 33.51
N ALA A 533 -30.55 -8.14 34.42
CA ALA A 533 -30.98 -7.64 35.74
C ALA A 533 -29.82 -7.10 36.60
N GLN A 534 -28.62 -7.66 36.42
CA GLN A 534 -27.42 -7.23 37.14
C GLN A 534 -26.96 -5.85 36.66
N LEU A 535 -26.87 -5.65 35.34
CA LEU A 535 -26.45 -4.38 34.74
C LEU A 535 -27.47 -3.26 35.00
N ARG A 536 -28.78 -3.57 34.93
CA ARG A 536 -29.84 -2.61 35.27
C ARG A 536 -29.68 -2.00 36.66
N LYS A 537 -29.42 -2.86 37.66
CA LYS A 537 -29.22 -2.44 39.05
C LYS A 537 -27.90 -1.71 39.24
N LEU A 538 -26.83 -2.23 38.64
CA LEU A 538 -25.49 -1.68 38.76
C LEU A 538 -25.41 -0.27 38.18
N LEU A 539 -25.99 -0.03 37.00
CA LEU A 539 -25.98 1.27 36.31
C LEU A 539 -27.17 2.18 36.67
N LYS A 540 -28.07 1.73 37.56
CA LYS A 540 -29.26 2.48 38.03
C LYS A 540 -30.15 3.03 36.90
N ILE A 541 -30.36 2.21 35.86
CA ILE A 541 -31.14 2.59 34.66
C ILE A 541 -32.59 3.00 34.98
N GLU A 542 -33.12 2.52 36.10
CA GLU A 542 -34.46 2.86 36.60
C GLU A 542 -34.67 4.38 36.77
N ASN A 543 -33.60 5.14 37.01
CA ASN A 543 -33.67 6.59 37.16
C ASN A 543 -33.59 7.34 35.82
N GLU A 544 -33.00 6.73 34.79
CA GLU A 544 -32.70 7.38 33.51
C GLU A 544 -33.69 7.01 32.39
N TYR A 545 -34.35 5.84 32.48
CA TYR A 545 -35.23 5.34 31.42
C TYR A 545 -36.38 6.29 31.03
N PRO A 546 -37.02 7.07 31.93
CA PRO A 546 -38.11 7.96 31.52
C PRO A 546 -37.60 9.10 30.65
N SER A 547 -36.41 9.62 30.98
CA SER A 547 -35.73 10.66 30.20
C SER A 547 -35.29 10.11 28.85
N PHE A 548 -34.68 8.92 28.82
CA PHE A 548 -34.28 8.24 27.59
C PHE A 548 -35.48 8.02 26.64
N ARG A 549 -36.58 7.47 27.16
CA ARG A 549 -37.77 7.17 26.35
C ARG A 549 -38.34 8.43 25.69
N LYS A 550 -38.55 9.49 26.49
CA LYS A 550 -39.15 10.75 26.05
C LYS A 550 -38.23 11.59 25.16
N ASN A 551 -36.94 11.67 25.53
CA ASN A 551 -36.04 12.63 24.90
C ASN A 551 -35.27 12.05 23.71
N PHE A 552 -35.11 10.72 23.63
CA PHE A 552 -34.35 10.04 22.58
C PHE A 552 -35.18 9.02 21.79
N LEU A 553 -35.77 8.01 22.45
CA LEU A 553 -36.43 6.88 21.77
C LEU A 553 -37.67 7.31 20.98
N GLU A 554 -38.59 8.06 21.58
CA GLU A 554 -39.81 8.57 20.93
C GLU A 554 -39.50 9.51 19.74
N PRO A 555 -38.59 10.50 19.88
CA PRO A 555 -38.15 11.32 18.74
C PRO A 555 -37.54 10.53 17.61
N LEU A 556 -36.69 9.53 17.90
CA LEU A 556 -36.07 8.69 16.87
C LEU A 556 -37.11 7.85 16.13
N LYS A 557 -38.09 7.29 16.87
CA LYS A 557 -39.24 6.58 16.30
C LYS A 557 -40.04 7.47 15.35
N LEU A 558 -40.26 8.74 15.73
CA LEU A 558 -40.93 9.71 14.87
C LEU A 558 -40.14 10.00 13.59
N THR A 559 -38.82 10.21 13.69
CA THR A 559 -37.95 10.42 12.52
C THR A 559 -38.01 9.25 11.55
N CYS A 560 -37.95 8.01 12.04
CA CYS A 560 -38.07 6.81 11.20
C CYS A 560 -39.44 6.75 10.50
N ARG A 561 -40.53 7.03 11.22
CA ARG A 561 -41.88 7.09 10.63
C ARG A 561 -41.99 8.14 9.54
N THR A 562 -41.39 9.31 9.71
CA THR A 562 -41.44 10.35 8.67
C THR A 562 -40.77 9.90 7.37
N PHE A 563 -39.70 9.09 7.44
CA PHE A 563 -39.09 8.50 6.23
C PHE A 563 -39.99 7.42 5.59
N GLU A 564 -40.64 6.58 6.39
CA GLU A 564 -41.61 5.59 5.88
C GLU A 564 -42.85 6.25 5.27
N GLU A 565 -43.34 7.31 5.90
CA GLU A 565 -44.52 8.06 5.45
C GLU A 565 -44.29 8.76 4.10
N ASP A 566 -43.07 9.17 3.75
CA ASP A 566 -42.75 9.72 2.42
C ASP A 566 -43.05 8.73 1.28
N LEU A 567 -42.82 7.43 1.50
CA LEU A 567 -43.12 6.38 0.52
C LEU A 567 -44.62 6.08 0.46
N VAL A 568 -45.27 6.01 1.63
CA VAL A 568 -46.69 5.66 1.74
C VAL A 568 -47.61 6.78 1.22
N GLN A 569 -47.27 8.05 1.50
CA GLN A 569 -48.10 9.20 1.11
C GLN A 569 -48.03 9.51 -0.40
N ASN A 570 -47.00 9.05 -1.10
CA ASN A 570 -46.81 9.29 -2.54
C ASN A 570 -47.09 8.05 -3.40
N GLY A 571 -47.73 7.00 -2.86
CA GLY A 571 -48.20 5.85 -3.64
C GLY A 571 -47.10 4.89 -4.13
N GLY A 572 -45.95 4.86 -3.44
CA GLY A 572 -44.76 4.10 -3.85
C GLY A 572 -43.62 5.01 -4.33
N ASP A 573 -43.93 6.07 -5.09
CA ASP A 573 -42.93 6.99 -5.65
C ASP A 573 -42.67 8.19 -4.72
N GLY A 574 -42.13 7.93 -3.52
CA GLY A 574 -41.72 8.96 -2.57
C GLY A 574 -40.69 9.94 -3.14
N ARG A 575 -40.51 11.11 -2.50
CA ARG A 575 -39.48 12.08 -2.93
C ARG A 575 -38.08 11.47 -2.86
N ILE A 576 -37.87 10.54 -1.93
CA ILE A 576 -36.62 9.79 -1.80
C ILE A 576 -36.43 8.88 -3.02
N GLU A 577 -37.40 8.01 -3.31
CA GLU A 577 -37.36 7.06 -4.42
C GLU A 577 -37.19 7.75 -5.78
N ALA A 578 -37.88 8.87 -5.99
CA ALA A 578 -37.78 9.67 -7.22
C ALA A 578 -36.37 10.19 -7.51
N VAL A 579 -35.51 10.31 -6.50
CA VAL A 579 -34.13 10.82 -6.65
C VAL A 579 -33.09 9.71 -6.66
N VAL A 580 -33.22 8.69 -5.81
CA VAL A 580 -32.20 7.63 -5.68
C VAL A 580 -32.52 6.36 -6.47
N GLY A 581 -33.75 6.20 -6.96
CA GLY A 581 -34.24 5.01 -7.64
C GLY A 581 -34.78 3.94 -6.69
N GLU A 582 -35.68 3.10 -7.21
CA GLU A 582 -36.42 2.07 -6.46
C GLU A 582 -35.50 1.10 -5.70
N ASP A 583 -34.49 0.55 -6.37
CA ASP A 583 -33.59 -0.46 -5.76
C ASP A 583 -32.77 0.11 -4.60
N MET A 584 -32.16 1.29 -4.78
CA MET A 584 -31.37 1.96 -3.74
C MET A 584 -32.25 2.42 -2.59
N CYS A 585 -33.46 2.89 -2.87
CA CYS A 585 -34.44 3.27 -1.86
C CYS A 585 -34.82 2.05 -0.99
N LYS A 586 -35.18 0.92 -1.61
CA LYS A 586 -35.55 -0.32 -0.90
C LYS A 586 -34.41 -0.84 -0.03
N ILE A 587 -33.20 -0.94 -0.58
CA ILE A 587 -32.02 -1.41 0.16
C ILE A 587 -31.72 -0.46 1.32
N GLY A 588 -31.66 0.84 1.06
CA GLY A 588 -31.37 1.85 2.07
C GLY A 588 -32.41 1.88 3.18
N MET A 589 -33.71 1.82 2.86
CA MET A 589 -34.79 1.79 3.84
C MET A 589 -34.75 0.54 4.70
N ALA A 590 -34.55 -0.63 4.09
CA ALA A 590 -34.47 -1.89 4.83
C ALA A 590 -33.24 -1.94 5.77
N GLN A 591 -32.07 -1.52 5.29
CA GLN A 591 -30.82 -1.60 6.04
C GLN A 591 -30.66 -0.50 7.10
N SER A 592 -31.37 0.63 6.99
CA SER A 592 -31.29 1.73 7.94
C SER A 592 -32.57 1.90 8.77
N VAL A 593 -33.63 2.43 8.17
CA VAL A 593 -34.89 2.78 8.84
C VAL A 593 -35.58 1.54 9.41
N GLY A 594 -35.75 0.49 8.61
CA GLY A 594 -36.44 -0.73 9.02
C GLY A 594 -35.71 -1.47 10.14
N LEU A 595 -34.38 -1.61 10.03
CA LEU A 595 -33.56 -2.22 11.08
C LEU A 595 -33.62 -1.44 12.39
N LEU A 596 -33.50 -0.11 12.33
CA LEU A 596 -33.64 0.74 13.51
C LEU A 596 -35.03 0.65 14.13
N PHE A 597 -36.08 0.68 13.30
CA PHE A 597 -37.45 0.59 13.77
C PHE A 597 -37.69 -0.72 14.54
N HIS A 598 -37.16 -1.83 14.03
CA HIS A 598 -37.22 -3.13 14.70
C HIS A 598 -36.57 -3.10 16.10
N VAL A 599 -35.36 -2.55 16.21
CA VAL A 599 -34.66 -2.47 17.50
C VAL A 599 -35.35 -1.49 18.46
N ILE A 600 -35.93 -0.39 17.94
CA ILE A 600 -36.73 0.55 18.74
C ILE A 600 -37.93 -0.16 19.37
N GLU A 601 -38.68 -0.97 18.60
CA GLU A 601 -39.81 -1.74 19.13
C GLU A 601 -39.34 -2.75 20.18
N GLN A 602 -38.23 -3.48 19.93
CA GLN A 602 -37.68 -4.42 20.92
C GLN A 602 -37.31 -3.74 22.24
N VAL A 603 -36.68 -2.55 22.18
CA VAL A 603 -36.35 -1.75 23.37
C VAL A 603 -37.62 -1.27 24.07
N ASP A 604 -38.62 -0.78 23.34
CA ASP A 604 -39.87 -0.26 23.93
C ASP A 604 -40.68 -1.39 24.59
N GLU A 605 -40.81 -2.54 23.93
CA GLU A 605 -41.42 -3.75 24.48
C GLU A 605 -40.72 -4.18 25.77
N LYS A 606 -39.38 -4.24 25.75
CA LYS A 606 -38.61 -4.67 26.92
C LYS A 606 -38.71 -3.69 28.10
N LEU A 607 -38.73 -2.40 27.82
CA LEU A 607 -38.97 -1.36 28.84
C LEU A 607 -40.37 -1.49 29.43
N ASN A 608 -41.38 -1.76 28.60
CA ASN A 608 -42.74 -1.99 29.07
C ASN A 608 -42.83 -3.26 29.94
N GLU A 609 -42.19 -4.36 29.57
CA GLU A 609 -42.14 -5.57 30.42
C GLU A 609 -41.51 -5.31 31.79
N ILE A 610 -40.42 -4.56 31.84
CA ILE A 610 -39.62 -4.39 33.07
C ILE A 610 -40.24 -3.36 34.02
N PHE A 611 -40.82 -2.27 33.49
CA PHE A 611 -41.22 -1.11 34.29
C PHE A 611 -42.73 -0.89 34.40
N ARG A 612 -43.55 -1.67 33.69
CA ARG A 612 -45.02 -1.53 33.73
C ARG A 612 -45.68 -2.41 34.79
N ASP A 613 -45.02 -3.46 35.27
CA ASP A 613 -45.52 -4.36 36.33
C ASP A 613 -45.23 -3.89 37.78
N GLY A 614 -44.54 -2.76 37.97
CA GLY A 614 -44.26 -2.21 39.32
C GLY A 614 -45.29 -1.21 39.85
N GLY A 615 -46.36 -0.93 39.09
CA GLY A 615 -47.26 0.20 39.34
C GLY A 615 -48.48 -0.05 40.23
N ASP A 616 -48.82 -1.31 40.55
CA ASP A 616 -50.15 -1.62 41.10
C ASP A 616 -50.18 -2.23 42.53
N GLU A 617 -49.04 -2.38 43.21
CA GLU A 617 -49.01 -2.87 44.62
C GLU A 617 -48.75 -1.79 45.69
N ALA A 618 -48.72 -0.50 45.34
CA ALA A 618 -48.51 0.59 46.31
C ALA A 618 -49.79 1.39 46.65
N VAL A 619 -50.98 0.88 46.34
CA VAL A 619 -52.27 1.44 46.79
C VAL A 619 -53.21 0.34 47.28
N LYS A 620 -52.81 -0.37 48.34
CA LYS A 620 -53.69 -1.01 49.34
C LYS A 620 -52.86 -1.76 50.40
N ALA A 621 -52.31 -1.01 51.35
CA ALA A 621 -52.21 -1.37 52.77
C ALA A 621 -51.71 -0.15 53.55
#